data_AF-A0A382U9W4-F1
#
_entry.id   AF-A0A382U9W4-F1
#
_cell.length_a   1.000
_cell.length_b   1.000
_cell.length_c   1.000
_cell.angle_alpha   90.00
_cell.angle_beta   90.00
_cell.angle_gamma   90.00
#
_symmetry.space_group_name_H-M   'P 1'
#
loop_
_entity.id
_entity.type
_entity.pdbx_description
1 polymer ?
#
loop_
_entity_poly.entity_id
_entity_poly.type
_entity_poly.pdbx_seq_one_letter_code
_entity_poly.pdbx_strand_id
1 'polypeptide(L)' 'MKYSLDRTLGCRISDEWTFKGLKTVILENEFLQIMVLADKGADIYKIVNKKSVSFHNLHIRTI' A
#
# COMPACT_ATOMS: atom_id res chain seq x y z
N MET A 1 -15.01 -26.54 6.43
CA MET A 1 -14.78 -25.54 5.36
C MET A 1 -13.34 -25.73 4.88
N LYS A 2 -13.12 -26.27 3.68
CA LYS A 2 -11.76 -26.40 3.11
C LYS A 2 -11.31 -25.01 2.64
N TYR A 3 -10.28 -24.45 3.28
CA TYR A 3 -9.61 -23.26 2.77
C TYR A 3 -8.89 -23.64 1.48
N SER A 4 -9.53 -23.41 0.34
CA SER A 4 -8.95 -23.59 -0.98
C SER A 4 -7.81 -22.59 -1.17
N LEU A 5 -6.61 -23.12 -1.34
CA LEU A 5 -5.31 -22.45 -1.38
C LEU A 5 -5.05 -21.77 -2.75
N ASP A 6 -6.05 -21.10 -3.32
CA ASP A 6 -5.98 -20.45 -4.64
C ASP A 6 -6.53 -19.01 -4.61
N ARG A 7 -5.91 -18.15 -3.79
CA ARG A 7 -6.13 -16.70 -3.83
C ARG A 7 -4.78 -16.02 -4.09
N THR A 8 -4.23 -16.21 -5.27
CA THR A 8 -2.98 -15.59 -5.74
C THR A 8 -3.16 -14.10 -6.09
N LEU A 9 -3.79 -13.32 -5.22
CA LEU A 9 -3.87 -11.85 -5.31
C LEU A 9 -3.84 -11.24 -3.90
N GLY A 10 -2.73 -11.47 -3.18
CA GLY A 10 -2.55 -11.12 -1.77
C GLY A 10 -2.44 -9.62 -1.52
N CYS A 11 -3.57 -8.93 -1.43
CA CYS A 11 -3.65 -7.62 -0.82
C CYS A 11 -3.56 -7.77 0.70
N ARG A 12 -2.55 -7.16 1.33
CA ARG A 12 -2.41 -7.05 2.78
C ARG A 12 -3.03 -5.73 3.22
N ILE A 13 -3.76 -5.81 4.33
CA ILE A 13 -4.43 -4.67 4.94
C ILE A 13 -3.73 -4.39 6.27
N SER A 14 -3.42 -3.12 6.53
CA SER A 14 -2.90 -2.66 7.81
C SER A 14 -3.68 -1.43 8.25
N ASP A 15 -4.46 -1.56 9.32
CA ASP A 15 -5.33 -0.52 9.89
C ASP A 15 -4.80 0.10 11.19
N GLU A 16 -3.64 -0.36 11.67
CA GLU A 16 -2.98 0.13 12.89
C GLU A 16 -2.23 1.47 12.70
N TRP A 17 -2.50 2.18 11.59
CA TRP A 17 -1.79 3.40 11.23
C TRP A 17 -2.60 4.65 11.55
N THR A 18 -1.90 5.70 11.96
CA THR A 18 -2.48 7.03 12.11
C THR A 18 -1.65 8.05 11.34
N PHE A 19 -2.31 8.92 10.60
CA PHE A 19 -1.68 10.01 9.86
C PHE A 19 -2.31 11.33 10.27
N LYS A 20 -1.52 12.23 10.87
CA LYS A 20 -1.98 13.51 11.41
C LYS A 20 -3.17 13.37 12.38
N GLY A 21 -3.18 12.30 13.18
CA GLY A 21 -4.25 11.99 14.14
C GLY A 21 -5.50 11.35 13.54
N LEU A 22 -5.54 11.12 12.22
CA LEU A 22 -6.62 10.38 11.56
C LEU A 22 -6.24 8.91 11.42
N LYS A 23 -7.17 8.00 11.66
CA LYS A 23 -6.99 6.58 11.38
C LYS A 23 -6.80 6.37 9.88
N THR A 24 -5.83 5.52 9.54
CA THR A 24 -5.53 5.19 8.17
C THR A 24 -5.51 3.69 7.93
N VAL A 25 -5.87 3.31 6.72
CA VAL A 25 -5.79 1.94 6.25
C VAL A 25 -4.82 1.90 5.09
N ILE A 26 -3.82 1.04 5.19
CA ILE A 26 -2.86 0.78 4.13
C ILE A 26 -3.28 -0.51 3.44
N LEU A 27 -3.48 -0.43 2.13
CA LEU A 27 -3.77 -1.56 1.25
C LEU A 27 -2.56 -1.79 0.36
N GLU A 28 -1.94 -2.95 0.46
CA GLU A 28 -0.68 -3.24 -0.23
C GLU A 28 -0.72 -4.58 -0.95
N ASN A 29 -0.30 -4.59 -2.21
CA ASN A 29 -0.02 -5.81 -2.96
C ASN A 29 1.36 -5.71 -3.64
N GLU A 30 1.68 -6.64 -4.54
CA GLU A 30 2.96 -6.66 -5.26
C GLU A 30 3.20 -5.41 -6.13
N PHE A 31 2.14 -4.76 -6.62
CA PHE A 31 2.24 -3.67 -7.61
C PHE A 31 1.98 -2.29 -7.02
N LEU A 32 1.09 -2.20 -6.03
CA LEU A 32 0.54 -0.97 -5.53
C LEU A 32 0.55 -0.96 -4.00
N GLN A 33 0.72 0.25 -3.46
CA GLN A 33 0.43 0.56 -2.06
C GLN A 33 -0.48 1.78 -2.03
N ILE A 34 -1.61 1.67 -1.35
CA ILE A 34 -2.63 2.71 -1.24
C ILE A 34 -2.81 3.04 0.24
N MET A 35 -2.82 4.32 0.58
CA MET A 35 -3.15 4.81 1.91
C MET A 35 -4.48 5.53 1.88
N VAL A 36 -5.41 5.09 2.73
CA VAL A 36 -6.77 5.60 2.84
C VAL A 36 -6.95 6.25 4.21
N LEU A 37 -7.56 7.44 4.25
CA LEU A 37 -7.92 8.12 5.49
C LEU A 37 -9.32 7.64 5.92
N ALA A 38 -9.38 6.67 6.82
CA ALA A 38 -10.64 6.07 7.26
C ALA A 38 -11.57 7.12 7.89
N ASP A 39 -11.01 7.99 8.74
CA ASP A 39 -11.79 9.02 9.46
C ASP A 39 -12.22 10.21 8.60
N LYS A 40 -11.71 10.31 7.36
CA LYS A 40 -12.03 11.40 6.42
C LYS A 40 -12.83 10.87 5.22
N GLY A 41 -13.84 10.05 5.48
CA GLY A 41 -14.73 9.51 4.44
C GLY A 41 -14.06 8.51 3.49
N ALA A 42 -13.03 7.80 3.94
CA ALA A 42 -12.22 6.88 3.12
C ALA A 42 -11.55 7.55 1.91
N ASP A 43 -11.14 8.82 2.04
CA ASP A 43 -10.40 9.55 1.03
C ASP A 43 -9.02 8.90 0.78
N ILE A 44 -8.61 8.83 -0.49
CA ILE A 44 -7.33 8.23 -0.87
C ILE A 44 -6.25 9.30 -0.72
N TYR A 45 -5.39 9.13 0.30
CA TYR A 45 -4.31 10.07 0.56
C TYR A 45 -3.12 9.87 -0.37
N LYS A 46 -2.76 8.61 -0.66
CA LYS A 46 -1.56 8.28 -1.42
C LYS A 46 -1.74 7.00 -2.21
N ILE A 47 -1.26 7.00 -3.45
CA ILE A 47 -1.12 5.80 -4.29
C ILE A 47 0.34 5.72 -4.73
N VAL A 48 0.97 4.59 -4.48
CA VAL A 48 2.34 4.30 -4.89
C VAL A 48 2.33 3.14 -5.86
N ASN A 49 2.88 3.35 -7.05
CA ASN A 49 3.16 2.28 -7.99
C ASN A 49 4.58 1.75 -7.76
N LYS A 50 4.69 0.55 -7.20
CA LYS A 50 5.97 -0.10 -6.88
C LYS A 50 6.84 -0.28 -8.12
N LYS A 51 6.24 -0.61 -9.27
CA LYS A 51 6.97 -0.75 -10.55
C LYS A 51 7.54 0.57 -11.06
N SER A 52 6.81 1.68 -10.88
CA SER A 52 7.28 2.99 -11.30
C SER A 52 8.42 3.53 -10.42
N VAL A 53 8.47 3.13 -9.15
CA VAL A 53 9.52 3.54 -8.21
C VAL A 53 10.82 2.77 -8.44
N SER A 54 10.77 1.50 -8.83
CA SER A 54 11.97 0.70 -9.11
C SER A 54 12.81 1.21 -10.28
N PHE A 55 12.22 1.87 -11.28
CA PHE A 55 12.97 2.46 -12.40
C PHE A 55 13.75 3.74 -12.02
N HIS A 56 13.48 4.35 -10.86
CA HIS A 56 14.11 5.61 -10.47
C HIS A 56 15.33 5.45 -9.54
N ASN A 57 15.66 4.22 -9.13
CA ASN A 57 16.80 3.92 -8.25
C ASN A 57 17.99 3.28 -8.99
N LEU A 58 18.18 3.57 -10.29
CA LEU A 58 19.33 3.05 -11.06
C LEU A 58 20.56 3.99 -11.08
N HIS A 59 20.50 5.23 -10.59
CA HIS A 59 21.63 6.17 -10.82
C HIS A 59 21.96 7.15 -9.71
N ILE A 60 21.89 6.77 -8.42
CA ILE A 60 22.47 7.61 -7.36
C ILE A 60 23.12 6.77 -6.26
N ARG A 61 24.07 5.91 -6.64
CA ARG A 61 25.14 5.44 -5.76
C ARG A 61 26.43 5.38 -6.55
N THR A 62 27.10 6.52 -6.67
CA THR A 62 28.57 6.72 -6.75
C THR A 62 28.80 8.19 -7.04
N ILE A 63 29.10 8.97 -6.00
CA ILE A 63 30.25 9.87 -5.84
C ILE A 63 30.32 10.31 -4.38
#